data_AF-A0A9D5VE58-F1
#
_entry.id   AF-A0A9D5VE58-F1
#
_cell.length_a   1.000
_cell.length_b   1.000
_cell.length_c   1.000
_cell.angle_alpha   90.00
_cell.angle_beta   90.00
_cell.angle_gamma   90.00
#
_symmetry.space_group_name_H-M   'P 1'
#
loop_
_entity.id
_entity.type
_entity.pdbx_description
1 polymer ?
#
loop_
_entity_poly.entity_id
_entity_poly.type
_entity_poly.pdbx_seq_one_letter_code
_entity_poly.pdbx_strand_id
1 'polypeptide(L)' 'DRFAHVDHTLYLPLDLPWIVRRVVARIRPRFVIVMETELWPNLFHALERAAIPIILVNGRLSPRSFTRYRHIRWAMAR' A
#
# COMPACT_ATOMS: atom_id res chain seq x y z
N ASP A 1 -2.92 27.09 4.92
CA ASP A 1 -1.88 26.35 4.19
C ASP A 1 -2.28 24.87 4.12
N ARG A 2 -2.35 24.25 2.95
CA ARG A 2 -3.05 22.95 2.78
C ARG A 2 -2.36 21.75 3.47
N PHE A 3 -1.11 21.91 3.91
CA PHE A 3 -0.29 20.84 4.49
C PHE A 3 0.47 21.29 5.74
N ALA A 4 -0.10 22.20 6.54
CA ALA A 4 0.58 22.81 7.69
C ALA A 4 1.10 21.83 8.76
N HIS A 5 0.63 20.57 8.75
CA HIS A 5 1.00 19.53 9.72
C HIS A 5 1.67 18.31 9.06
N VAL A 6 2.18 18.46 7.83
CA VAL A 6 2.88 17.39 7.12
C VAL A 6 4.38 17.57 7.29
N ASP A 7 5.04 16.56 7.85
CA ASP A 7 6.51 16.57 7.98
C ASP A 7 7.19 16.45 6.62
N HIS A 8 6.71 15.53 5.76
CA HIS A 8 7.28 15.25 4.45
C HIS A 8 6.24 14.82 3.42
N THR A 9 6.45 15.24 2.16
CA THR A 9 5.66 14.80 1.00
C THR A 9 6.58 14.06 0.03
N LEU A 10 6.19 12.84 -0.34
CA LEU A 10 6.96 11.95 -1.19
C LEU A 10 6.04 11.36 -2.25
N TYR A 11 6.59 11.00 -3.41
CA TYR A 11 5.90 10.08 -4.31
C TYR A 11 5.88 8.67 -3.71
N LEU A 12 4.79 7.94 -3.93
CA LEU A 12 4.72 6.54 -3.58
C LEU A 12 5.74 5.76 -4.43
N PRO A 13 6.49 4.80 -3.87
CA PRO A 13 7.36 3.97 -4.67
C PRO A 13 6.57 3.20 -5.72
N LEU A 14 7.22 2.93 -6.86
CA LEU A 14 6.70 1.94 -7.80
C LEU A 14 6.49 0.60 -7.07
N ASP A 15 5.38 -0.08 -7.36
CA ASP A 15 4.94 -1.30 -6.67
C ASP A 15 5.78 -2.54 -7.01
N LEU A 16 7.10 -2.43 -6.97
CA LEU A 16 8.01 -3.54 -7.13
C LEU A 16 8.40 -4.08 -5.75
N PRO A 17 8.38 -5.41 -5.53
CA PRO A 17 8.56 -6.01 -4.21
C PRO A 17 9.81 -5.50 -3.47
N TRP A 18 10.94 -5.40 -4.15
CA TRP A 18 12.21 -4.97 -3.53
C TRP A 18 12.27 -3.47 -3.23
N ILE A 19 11.57 -2.63 -4.00
CA ILE A 19 11.55 -1.18 -3.78
C ILE A 19 10.68 -0.89 -2.57
N VAL A 20 9.46 -1.40 -2.58
CA VAL A 20 8.49 -1.23 -1.49
C VAL A 20 9.06 -1.74 -0.17
N ARG A 21 9.65 -2.94 -0.14
CA ARG A 21 10.28 -3.50 1.07
C ARG A 21 11.33 -2.56 1.67
N ARG A 22 12.18 -1.96 0.84
CA ARG A 22 13.18 -0.98 1.31
C ARG A 22 12.53 0.29 1.85
N VAL A 23 11.48 0.79 1.19
CA VAL A 23 10.77 2.00 1.63
C VAL A 23 10.07 1.76 2.96
N VAL A 24 9.31 0.66 3.09
CA VAL A 24 8.62 0.29 4.34
C VAL A 24 9.63 0.09 5.47
N ALA A 25 10.76 -0.59 5.22
CA ALA A 25 11.81 -0.80 6.21
C ALA A 25 12.53 0.49 6.62
N ARG A 26 12.59 1.51 5.75
CA ARG A 26 13.22 2.80 6.03
C ARG A 26 12.29 3.75 6.77
N ILE A 27 11.02 3.83 6.37
CA ILE A 27 10.03 4.71 6.98
C ILE A 27 9.54 4.13 8.31
N ARG A 28 9.37 2.80 8.39
CA ARG A 28 8.82 2.06 9.55
C ARG A 28 7.57 2.72 10.16
N PRO A 29 6.54 2.98 9.33
CA PRO A 29 5.36 3.69 9.81
C PRO A 29 4.61 2.84 10.86
N ARG A 30 3.92 3.51 11.79
CA ARG A 30 3.05 2.84 12.77
C ARG A 30 1.74 2.35 12.16
N PHE A 31 1.25 3.04 11.13
CA PHE A 31 0.09 2.67 10.32
C PHE A 31 0.16 3.41 8.99
N VAL A 32 -0.60 2.94 8.00
CA VAL A 32 -0.74 3.59 6.70
C VAL A 32 -2.22 3.82 6.40
N ILE A 33 -2.57 5.03 5.97
CA ILE A 33 -3.90 5.37 5.47
C ILE A 33 -3.82 5.50 3.95
N VAL A 34 -4.63 4.72 3.24
CA VAL A 34 -4.73 4.77 1.79
C VAL A 34 -6.08 5.40 1.45
N MET A 35 -6.03 6.57 0.81
CA MET A 35 -7.22 7.37 0.51
C MET A 35 -7.88 7.01 -0.84
N GLU A 36 -7.15 6.29 -1.70
CA GLU A 36 -7.59 5.94 -3.05
C GLU A 36 -7.96 4.45 -3.18
N THR A 37 -8.71 4.15 -4.24
CA THR A 37 -9.13 2.79 -4.61
C THR A 37 -8.07 1.94 -5.30
N GLU A 38 -6.90 2.50 -5.59
CA GLU A 38 -5.83 1.75 -6.26
C GLU A 38 -5.21 0.77 -5.26
N LEU A 39 -5.33 -0.53 -5.52
CA LEU A 39 -4.66 -1.54 -4.71
C LEU A 39 -3.21 -1.67 -5.17
N TRP A 40 -2.29 -1.43 -4.24
CA TRP A 40 -0.84 -1.56 -4.38
C TRP A 40 -0.41 -2.87 -3.72
N PRO A 41 -0.49 -4.02 -4.41
CA PRO A 41 -0.36 -5.31 -3.77
C PRO A 41 0.96 -5.55 -3.08
N ASN A 42 2.09 -5.11 -3.66
CA ASN A 42 3.38 -5.30 -3.03
C ASN A 42 3.55 -4.40 -1.81
N LEU A 43 3.00 -3.17 -1.84
CA LEU A 43 2.85 -2.32 -0.66
C LEU A 43 2.08 -2.99 0.46
N PHE A 44 0.88 -3.52 0.17
CA PHE A 44 0.05 -4.14 1.19
C PHE A 44 0.71 -5.39 1.76
N HIS A 45 1.31 -6.22 0.90
CA HIS A 45 2.03 -7.39 1.34
C HIS A 45 3.27 -7.05 2.20
N ALA A 46 4.03 -6.01 1.83
CA ALA A 46 5.18 -5.57 2.62
C ALA A 46 4.78 -5.02 3.99
N LEU A 47 3.68 -4.27 4.06
CA LEU A 47 3.12 -3.75 5.31
C LEU A 47 2.57 -4.88 6.19
N GLU A 48 1.85 -5.84 5.61
CA GLU A 48 1.36 -7.04 6.29
C GLU A 48 2.52 -7.84 6.90
N ARG A 49 3.57 -8.11 6.12
CA ARG A 49 4.78 -8.82 6.60
C ARG A 49 5.53 -8.07 7.70
N ALA A 50 5.43 -6.74 7.72
CA ALA A 50 6.02 -5.90 8.75
C ALA A 50 5.10 -5.71 9.97
N ALA A 51 3.92 -6.36 9.99
CA ALA A 51 2.87 -6.18 11.00
C ALA A 51 2.42 -4.72 11.15
N ILE A 52 2.40 -3.96 10.04
CA ILE A 52 1.97 -2.56 10.01
C ILE A 52 0.50 -2.51 9.58
N PRO A 53 -0.41 -1.95 10.41
CA PRO A 53 -1.82 -1.77 10.07
C PRO A 53 -2.05 -0.89 8.85
N ILE A 54 -3.02 -1.27 8.03
CA ILE A 54 -3.46 -0.53 6.85
C ILE A 54 -4.92 -0.13 7.04
N ILE A 55 -5.22 1.14 6.81
CA ILE A 55 -6.57 1.71 6.83
C ILE A 55 -6.90 2.16 5.42
N LEU A 56 -7.90 1.54 4.80
CA LEU A 56 -8.39 1.94 3.48
C LEU A 56 -9.61 2.84 3.65
N VAL A 57 -9.53 4.06 3.13
CA VAL A 57 -10.62 5.04 3.15
C VAL A 57 -11.20 5.12 1.73
N ASN A 58 -12.53 5.16 1.61
CA ASN A 58 -13.24 5.24 0.32
C ASN A 58 -12.99 4.09 -0.68
N GLY A 59 -12.63 2.89 -0.20
CA GLY A 59 -12.41 1.72 -1.05
C GLY A 59 -13.67 1.23 -1.78
N ARG A 60 -13.84 1.58 -3.06
CA ARG A 60 -14.79 0.94 -3.98
C ARG A 60 -14.14 -0.22 -4.72
N LEU A 61 -14.37 -1.44 -4.25
CA LEU A 61 -13.93 -2.64 -4.96
C LEU A 61 -15.08 -3.22 -5.78
N SER A 62 -14.99 -3.12 -7.12
CA SER A 62 -15.95 -3.81 -7.98
C SER A 62 -15.70 -5.33 -7.96
N PRO A 63 -16.73 -6.18 -8.14
CA PRO A 63 -16.56 -7.63 -8.23
C PRO A 63 -15.57 -8.06 -9.32
N ARG A 64 -15.53 -7.33 -10.45
CA ARG A 64 -14.61 -7.57 -11.57
C ARG A 64 -13.15 -7.30 -11.18
N SER A 65 -12.91 -6.20 -10.45
CA SER A 65 -11.59 -5.87 -9.93
C SER A 65 -11.14 -6.91 -8.90
N PHE A 66 -12.01 -7.31 -7.97
CA PHE A 66 -11.72 -8.33 -6.97
C PHE A 66 -11.28 -9.67 -7.60
N THR A 67 -12.00 -10.13 -8.63
CA THR A 67 -11.62 -11.35 -9.36
C THR A 67 -10.25 -11.23 -10.01
N ARG A 68 -9.94 -10.11 -10.65
CA ARG A 68 -8.61 -9.85 -11.23
C ARG A 68 -7.52 -9.90 -10.14
N TYR A 69 -7.75 -9.27 -8.98
CA TYR A 69 -6.82 -9.33 -7.85
C TYR A 69 -6.62 -10.75 -7.32
N ARG A 70 -7.68 -11.56 -7.25
CA ARG A 70 -7.57 -12.98 -6.89
C ARG A 70 -6.68 -13.76 -7.86
N HIS A 71 -6.76 -13.48 -9.16
CA HIS A 71 -5.95 -14.17 -10.18
C HIS A 71 -4.46 -13.85 -10.11
N ILE A 72 -4.08 -12.66 -9.63
CA ILE A 72 -2.67 -12.26 -9.48
C ILE A 72 -2.12 -12.50 -8.06
N ARG A 73 -2.91 -13.14 -7.17
CA ARG A 73 -2.48 -13.48 -5.79
C ARG A 73 -1.14 -14.22 -5.74
N TRP A 74 -0.85 -15.07 -6.73
CA TRP A 74 0.41 -15.80 -6.82
C TRP A 74 1.62 -14.88 -6.96
N ALA A 75 1.46 -13.71 -7.56
CA ALA A 75 2.51 -12.70 -7.71
C ALA A 75 2.65 -11.82 -6.45
N MET A 76 1.62 -11.78 -5.60
CA MET A 76 1.61 -11.00 -4.35
C MET A 76 2.21 -11.77 -3.16
N ALA A 77 2.21 -13.11 -3.19
CA ALA A 77 2.50 -13.97 -2.05
C ALA A 77 3.96 -14.48 -1.93
N ARG A 78 4.94 -13.82 -2.57
CA ARG A 78 6.37 -14.22 -2.51
C ARG A 78 7.23 -13.16 -1.82
#